data_AF-A0AAD3R3I3-F1
#
_entry.id   AF-A0AAD3R3I3-F1
#
_cell.length_a   1.000
_cell.length_b   1.000
_cell.length_c   1.000
_cell.angle_alpha   90.00
_cell.angle_beta   90.00
_cell.angle_gamma   90.00
#
_symmetry.space_group_name_H-M   'P 1'
#
loop_
_entity.id
_entity.type
_entity.pdbx_description
1 polymer ?
#
loop_
_entity_poly.entity_id
_entity_poly.type
_entity_poly.pdbx_seq_one_letter_code
_entity_poly.pdbx_strand_id
1 'polypeptide(L)'
;MMHRQIQQEDPKTEILEALRMTDKQKKGYIQASELRAKLTKLGEKLTDKEVDELFREANVKSNGTVNYEEFTQMVTLPPVDY
;
A
#
# COMPACT_ATOMS: atom_id res chain seq x y z
N MET A 1 -0.70 -35.59 8.23
CA MET A 1 -1.62 -34.48 7.92
C MET A 1 -0.76 -33.26 7.68
N MET A 2 -0.49 -32.91 6.41
CA MET A 2 0.24 -31.70 6.08
C MET A 2 -0.78 -30.66 5.68
N HIS A 3 -1.15 -29.82 6.65
CA HIS A 3 -1.90 -28.60 6.44
C HIS A 3 -1.00 -27.74 5.56
N ARG A 4 -1.28 -27.80 4.26
CA ARG A 4 -0.88 -26.82 3.27
C ARG A 4 -1.44 -25.50 3.78
N GLN A 5 -0.68 -24.80 4.61
CA GLN A 5 -0.86 -23.39 4.82
C GLN A 5 -0.60 -22.79 3.46
N ILE A 6 -1.71 -22.65 2.73
CA ILE A 6 -1.89 -21.76 1.60
C ILE A 6 -1.07 -20.54 1.97
N GLN A 7 -0.05 -20.28 1.17
CA GLN A 7 0.75 -19.07 1.26
C GLN A 7 -0.27 -17.95 1.33
N GLN A 8 -0.48 -17.40 2.54
CA GLN A 8 -1.17 -16.13 2.64
C GLN A 8 -0.16 -15.23 1.94
N GLU A 9 -0.43 -14.92 0.66
CA GLU A 9 0.35 -13.95 -0.06
C GLU A 9 0.45 -12.76 0.86
N ASP A 10 1.69 -12.41 1.26
CA ASP A 10 1.88 -11.32 2.19
C ASP A 10 1.07 -10.14 1.63
N PRO A 11 0.19 -9.50 2.41
CA PRO A 11 -0.61 -8.39 1.91
C PRO A 11 0.28 -7.30 1.27
N LYS A 12 1.53 -7.24 1.72
CA LYS A 12 2.65 -6.57 1.06
C LYS A 12 2.73 -6.85 -0.45
N THR A 13 2.86 -8.10 -0.83
CA THR A 13 3.13 -8.55 -2.21
C THR A 13 1.95 -8.24 -3.11
N GLU A 14 0.71 -8.51 -2.65
CA GLU A 14 -0.50 -8.16 -3.41
C GLU A 14 -0.60 -6.64 -3.64
N ILE A 15 -0.35 -5.83 -2.60
CA ILE A 15 -0.37 -4.37 -2.72
C ILE A 15 0.75 -3.91 -3.66
N LEU A 16 1.97 -4.43 -3.52
CA LEU A 16 3.11 -4.06 -4.37
C LEU A 16 2.91 -4.43 -5.84
N GLU A 17 2.40 -5.64 -6.12
CA GLU A 17 2.10 -6.08 -7.48
C GLU A 17 1.03 -5.21 -8.12
N ALA A 18 -0.03 -4.88 -7.38
CA ALA A 18 -1.10 -4.08 -7.91
C ALA A 18 -0.72 -2.61 -8.10
N LEU A 19 0.20 -2.08 -7.28
CA LEU A 19 0.81 -0.77 -7.47
C LEU A 19 1.79 -0.79 -8.66
N ARG A 20 2.60 -1.84 -8.83
CA ARG A 20 3.44 -2.03 -10.02
C ARG A 20 2.65 -2.16 -11.31
N MET A 21 1.50 -2.83 -11.29
CA MET A 21 0.59 -2.89 -12.44
C MET A 21 -0.02 -1.53 -12.79
N THR A 22 -0.14 -0.65 -11.79
CA THR A 22 -0.64 0.72 -11.98
C THR A 22 0.45 1.62 -12.55
N ASP A 23 1.67 1.49 -12.04
CA ASP A 23 2.84 2.20 -12.56
C ASP A 23 3.41 1.54 -13.82
N LYS A 24 2.70 1.70 -14.95
CA LYS A 24 3.14 1.21 -16.28
C LYS A 24 4.52 1.72 -16.68
N GLN A 25 4.94 2.87 -16.13
CA GLN A 25 6.22 3.50 -16.43
C GLN A 25 7.34 3.05 -15.49
N LYS A 26 7.03 2.23 -14.46
CA LYS A 26 7.97 1.80 -13.41
C LYS A 26 8.80 2.97 -12.87
N LYS A 27 8.14 4.10 -12.65
CA LYS A 27 8.72 5.30 -12.04
C LYS A 27 9.11 5.06 -10.59
N GLY A 28 8.45 4.15 -9.87
CA GLY A 28 8.63 3.98 -8.43
C GLY A 28 7.76 4.92 -7.59
N TYR A 29 7.02 5.82 -8.25
CA TYR A 29 6.14 6.79 -7.60
C TYR A 29 4.85 6.94 -8.39
N ILE A 30 3.73 7.09 -7.67
CA ILE A 30 2.42 7.37 -8.25
C ILE A 30 1.79 8.58 -7.54
N GLN A 31 0.77 9.20 -8.13
CA GLN A 31 0.11 10.30 -7.43
C GLN A 31 -0.62 9.80 -6.18
N ALA A 32 -0.63 10.62 -5.13
CA ALA A 32 -1.37 10.35 -3.89
C ALA A 32 -2.84 9.98 -4.18
N SER A 33 -3.49 10.71 -5.09
CA SER A 33 -4.87 10.44 -5.53
C SER A 33 -5.03 9.06 -6.19
N GLU A 34 -4.05 8.63 -7.00
CA GLU A 34 -4.06 7.31 -7.64
C GLU A 34 -3.80 6.19 -6.63
N LEU A 35 -2.86 6.40 -5.71
CA LEU A 35 -2.57 5.46 -4.63
C LEU A 35 -3.81 5.25 -3.76
N ARG A 36 -4.49 6.33 -3.37
CA ARG A 36 -5.74 6.26 -2.60
C ARG A 36 -6.82 5.49 -3.34
N ALA A 37 -7.05 5.81 -4.61
CA ALA A 37 -8.01 5.10 -5.45
C ALA A 37 -7.66 3.62 -5.62
N LYS A 38 -6.37 3.27 -5.62
CA LYS A 38 -5.93 1.88 -5.69
C LYS A 38 -6.07 1.15 -4.37
N LEU A 39 -5.65 1.72 -3.25
CA LEU A 39 -5.76 1.09 -1.93
C LEU A 39 -7.22 0.82 -1.55
N THR A 40 -8.12 1.77 -1.81
CA THR A 40 -9.56 1.59 -1.63
C THR A 40 -10.14 0.50 -2.55
N LYS A 41 -9.65 0.40 -3.79
CA LYS A 41 -10.14 -0.54 -4.80
C LYS A 41 -9.54 -1.96 -4.72
N LEU A 42 -8.31 -2.09 -4.24
CA LEU A 42 -7.66 -3.38 -3.91
C LEU A 42 -8.19 -3.94 -2.61
N GLY A 43 -8.55 -3.04 -1.68
CA GLY A 43 -8.74 -3.42 -0.30
C GLY A 43 -10.15 -3.88 0.04
N GLU A 44 -11.21 -3.13 -0.32
CA GLU A 44 -12.49 -3.12 0.45
C GLU A 44 -12.33 -2.98 1.99
N LYS A 45 -11.10 -3.00 2.53
CA LYS A 45 -10.72 -3.07 3.94
C LYS A 45 -10.09 -1.79 4.45
N LEU A 46 -9.50 -0.96 3.57
CA LEU A 46 -8.93 0.34 3.95
C LEU A 46 -9.92 1.44 3.58
N THR A 47 -10.39 2.15 4.60
CA THR A 47 -11.22 3.35 4.45
C THR A 47 -10.40 4.54 4.01
N ASP A 48 -11.04 5.54 3.40
CA ASP A 48 -10.38 6.80 3.04
C ASP A 48 -9.63 7.45 4.21
N LYS A 49 -10.18 7.33 5.43
CA LYS A 49 -9.55 7.84 6.65
C LYS A 49 -8.24 7.12 6.99
N GLU A 50 -8.21 5.80 6.91
CA GLU A 50 -6.99 5.04 7.17
C GLU A 50 -5.92 5.36 6.13
N VAL A 51 -6.31 5.53 4.87
CA VAL A 51 -5.38 5.97 3.82
C VAL A 51 -4.86 7.39 4.10
N ASP A 52 -5.71 8.32 4.53
CA ASP A 52 -5.30 9.69 4.88
C ASP A 52 -4.34 9.71 6.10
N GLU A 53 -4.58 8.89 7.12
CA GLU A 53 -3.67 8.74 8.26
C GLU A 53 -2.31 8.17 7.79
N LEU A 54 -2.31 7.13 6.97
CA LEU A 54 -1.07 6.56 6.41
C LEU A 54 -0.32 7.57 5.53
N PHE A 55 -1.03 8.40 4.78
CA PHE A 55 -0.41 9.46 3.97
C PHE A 55 0.20 10.53 4.87
N ARG A 56 -0.47 10.87 5.97
CA ARG A 56 0.03 11.81 6.96
C ARG A 56 1.29 11.27 7.66
N GLU A 57 1.30 10.01 8.05
CA GLU A 57 2.46 9.34 8.62
C GLU A 57 3.63 9.25 7.62
N ALA A 58 3.33 8.96 6.35
CA ALA A 58 4.30 8.96 5.27
C ALA A 58 4.73 10.38 4.81
N ASN A 59 4.22 11.44 5.46
CA ASN A 59 4.46 12.84 5.11
C ASN A 59 4.17 13.15 3.62
N VAL A 60 3.16 12.48 3.07
CA VAL A 60 2.70 12.63 1.70
C VAL A 60 1.77 13.83 1.60
N LYS A 61 2.04 14.69 0.61
CA LYS A 61 1.10 15.77 0.26
C LYS A 61 -0.07 15.21 -0.55
N SER A 62 -1.26 15.76 -0.33
CA SER A 62 -2.49 15.34 -1.02
C SER A 62 -2.45 15.51 -2.55
N ASN A 63 -1.58 16.38 -3.09
CA ASN A 63 -1.32 16.53 -4.54
C ASN A 63 0.09 16.06 -4.95
N GLY A 64 0.79 15.39 -4.04
CA GLY A 64 2.16 14.94 -4.24
C GLY A 64 2.24 13.59 -4.94
N THR A 65 3.47 13.19 -5.20
CA THR A 65 3.83 11.83 -5.60
C THR A 65 4.22 11.03 -4.37
N VAL A 66 3.74 9.80 -4.29
CA VAL A 66 4.04 8.85 -3.22
C VAL A 66 4.95 7.77 -3.77
N ASN A 67 6.04 7.51 -3.06
CA ASN A 67 6.83 6.31 -3.29
C ASN A 67 6.04 5.12 -2.75
N TYR A 68 5.48 4.30 -3.64
CA TYR A 68 4.68 3.17 -3.22
C TYR A 68 5.51 2.08 -2.56
N GLU A 69 6.81 1.98 -2.83
CA GLU A 69 7.69 0.99 -2.19
C GLU A 69 7.90 1.35 -0.71
N GLU A 70 8.23 2.62 -0.42
CA GLU A 70 8.31 3.11 0.97
C GLU A 70 6.96 3.03 1.68
N PHE A 71 5.89 3.41 1.00
CA PHE A 71 4.54 3.30 1.54
C PHE A 71 4.23 1.85 1.93
N THR A 72 4.43 0.89 1.01
CA THR A 72 4.21 -0.53 1.30
C THR A 72 5.06 -1.03 2.46
N GLN A 73 6.28 -0.53 2.65
CA GLN A 73 7.09 -0.86 3.82
C GLN A 73 6.49 -0.30 5.11
N MET A 74 5.99 0.94 5.13
CA MET A 74 5.32 1.50 6.31
C MET A 74 4.06 0.71 6.70
N VAL A 75 3.17 0.39 5.75
CA VAL A 75 1.91 -0.33 6.06
C VAL A 75 2.12 -1.79 6.46
N THR A 76 3.28 -2.37 6.13
CA THR A 76 3.56 -3.79 6.40
C THR A 76 4.48 -4.00 7.60
N LEU A 77 5.05 -2.92 8.14
CA LEU A 77 5.71 -2.96 9.43
C LEU A 77 4.63 -3.04 10.52
N PRO A 78 4.62 -4.09 11.37
CA PRO A 78 3.76 -4.09 12.53
C PRO A 78 4.10 -2.87 13.40
N PRO A 79 3.11 -2.23 14.05
CA PRO A 79 3.41 -1.19 15.02
C PRO A 79 4.41 -1.77 16.02
N VAL A 80 5.57 -1.13 16.13
CA VAL A 80 6.55 -1.48 17.16
C VAL A 80 5.88 -1.12 18.48
N ASP A 81 5.26 -2.11 19.13
CA ASP A 81 4.86 -2.00 20.54
C ASP A 81 6.11 -1.55 21.32
N TYR A 82 6.06 -0.34 21.87
CA TYR A 82 7.13 0.28 22.65
C TYR A 82 6.68 0.44 24.10
#